data_AF-A0A1I8J1N3-F1
#
_entry.id   AF-A0A1I8J1N3-F1
#
_cell.length_a   1.000
_cell.length_b   1.000
_cell.length_c   1.000
_cell.angle_alpha   90.00
_cell.angle_beta   90.00
_cell.angle_gamma   90.00
#
_symmetry.space_group_name_H-M   'P 1'
#
loop_
_entity.id
_entity.type
_entity.pdbx_description
1 polymer ?
#
loop_
_entity_poly.entity_id
_entity_poly.type
_entity_poly.pdbx_seq_one_letter_code
_entity_poly.pdbx_strand_id
1 'polypeptide(L)'
;MPTMIPFNRMFRTSVGQQSYDYVLIHLFEDSYERKLDHTITALLRTTVSFIGISLLMMVLSNVFAVYSLKHPRYTFKRAAAALYGMTMACLIVCVDVYTRMLRMERSEKKLIRFPRQGALASGLDDKTVGGTEDPQRISVLVEVKAWSYSYSLIVVILSAVANGMAGILFFLYSKKLKGSRAPNQKVAEANEEFLIDLPPVTEKSNECPTQT
;
A
#
# COMPACT_ATOMS: atom_id res chain seq x y z
N MET A 1 4.70 63.13 -45.16
CA MET A 1 4.78 61.90 -45.98
C MET A 1 5.31 60.77 -45.10
N PRO A 2 4.46 59.89 -44.54
CA PRO A 2 4.95 58.77 -43.75
C PRO A 2 5.33 57.61 -44.67
N THR A 3 6.56 57.14 -44.51
CA THR A 3 7.17 56.02 -45.23
C THR A 3 6.55 54.70 -44.79
N MET A 4 5.90 54.00 -45.73
CA MET A 4 5.41 52.63 -45.54
C MET A 4 6.61 51.69 -45.33
N ILE A 5 6.72 51.14 -44.12
CA ILE A 5 7.59 50.00 -43.83
C ILE A 5 6.95 48.76 -44.48
N PRO A 6 7.68 47.97 -45.29
CA PRO A 6 7.09 46.86 -46.03
C PRO A 6 6.63 45.75 -45.07
N PHE A 7 5.32 45.51 -45.10
CA PHE A 7 4.54 44.48 -44.38
C PHE A 7 5.14 43.06 -44.49
N ASN A 8 5.96 42.82 -45.52
CA ASN A 8 6.60 41.54 -45.79
C ASN A 8 7.69 41.14 -44.76
N ARG A 9 8.21 42.09 -43.97
CA ARG A 9 9.20 41.78 -42.90
C ARG A 9 8.56 41.27 -41.62
N MET A 10 7.28 41.59 -41.37
CA MET A 10 6.57 41.23 -40.14
C MET A 10 6.01 39.80 -40.18
N PHE A 11 5.65 39.29 -41.37
CA PHE A 11 5.23 37.90 -41.54
C PHE A 11 6.40 36.91 -41.52
N ARG A 12 7.58 37.31 -41.97
CA ARG A 12 8.76 36.42 -42.01
C ARG A 12 9.32 36.10 -40.61
N THR A 13 9.11 36.97 -39.62
CA THR A 13 9.45 36.67 -38.22
C THR A 13 8.41 35.76 -37.55
N SER A 14 7.14 35.80 -37.97
CA SER A 14 6.08 34.98 -37.37
C SER A 14 6.17 33.51 -37.78
N VAL A 15 6.49 33.21 -39.04
CA VAL A 15 6.60 31.82 -39.54
C VAL A 15 7.82 31.10 -38.97
N GLY A 16 8.94 31.81 -38.76
CA GLY A 16 10.12 31.27 -38.09
C GLY A 16 9.87 30.98 -36.60
N GLN A 17 9.11 31.84 -35.91
CA GLN A 17 8.83 31.73 -34.49
C GLN A 17 7.81 30.63 -34.16
N GLN A 18 6.80 30.43 -35.03
CA GLN A 18 5.88 29.29 -34.95
C GLN A 18 6.64 27.95 -34.98
N SER A 19 7.63 27.81 -35.89
CA SER A 19 8.41 26.58 -36.03
C SER A 19 9.24 26.23 -34.79
N TYR A 20 9.74 27.23 -34.04
CA TYR A 20 10.45 27.00 -32.79
C TYR A 20 9.50 26.67 -31.64
N ASP A 21 8.30 27.26 -31.59
CA ASP A 21 7.30 26.90 -30.58
C ASP A 21 6.87 25.43 -30.72
N TYR A 22 6.69 24.92 -31.94
CA TYR A 22 6.35 23.50 -32.12
C TYR A 22 7.49 22.56 -31.72
N VAL A 23 8.73 22.88 -32.09
CA VAL A 23 9.92 22.08 -31.72
C VAL A 23 10.16 22.14 -30.22
N LEU A 24 9.94 23.29 -29.57
CA LEU A 24 10.09 23.47 -28.13
C LEU A 24 8.96 22.76 -27.36
N ILE A 25 7.73 22.79 -27.86
CA ILE A 25 6.61 22.00 -27.34
C ILE A 25 6.94 20.50 -27.46
N HIS A 26 7.44 20.03 -28.60
CA HIS A 26 7.77 18.62 -28.82
C HIS A 26 8.96 18.14 -27.98
N LEU A 27 10.00 18.97 -27.84
CA LEU A 27 11.14 18.67 -26.95
C LEU A 27 10.75 18.74 -25.47
N PHE A 28 9.81 19.61 -25.11
CA PHE A 28 9.24 19.69 -23.77
C PHE A 28 8.38 18.46 -23.46
N GLU A 29 7.55 18.02 -24.41
CA GLU A 29 6.76 16.78 -24.34
C GLU A 29 7.68 15.55 -24.14
N ASP A 30 8.73 15.40 -24.97
CA ASP A 30 9.70 14.29 -24.88
C ASP A 30 10.52 14.28 -23.58
N SER A 31 10.75 15.44 -22.98
CA SER A 31 11.47 15.57 -21.72
C SER A 31 10.53 15.35 -20.52
N TYR A 32 9.25 15.67 -20.68
CA TYR A 32 8.20 15.42 -19.70
C TYR A 32 7.84 13.93 -19.63
N GLU A 33 7.56 13.29 -20.78
CA GLU A 33 7.30 11.86 -20.91
C GLU A 33 8.42 11.03 -20.28
N ARG A 34 9.69 11.32 -20.60
CA ARG A 34 10.84 10.61 -19.99
C ARG A 34 10.92 10.79 -18.47
N LYS A 35 10.71 12.00 -17.95
CA LYS A 35 10.72 12.24 -16.49
C LYS A 35 9.55 11.54 -15.80
N LEU A 36 8.41 11.50 -16.46
CA LEU A 36 7.19 10.85 -15.98
C LEU A 36 7.39 9.33 -15.94
N ASP A 37 7.85 8.72 -17.02
CA ASP A 37 8.12 7.28 -17.11
C ASP A 37 9.08 6.81 -16.03
N HIS A 38 10.18 7.53 -15.82
CA HIS A 38 11.14 7.19 -14.77
C HIS A 38 10.52 7.31 -13.37
N THR A 39 9.67 8.31 -13.14
CA THR A 39 9.01 8.55 -11.85
C THR A 39 7.95 7.49 -11.57
N ILE A 40 7.06 7.22 -12.54
CA ILE A 40 6.01 6.20 -12.44
C ILE A 40 6.61 4.81 -12.30
N THR A 41 7.66 4.48 -13.07
CA THR A 41 8.35 3.19 -12.97
C THR A 41 9.01 3.02 -11.59
N ALA A 42 9.65 4.06 -11.06
CA ALA A 42 10.24 4.01 -9.73
C ALA A 42 9.18 3.84 -8.62
N LEU A 43 8.05 4.53 -8.73
CA LEU A 43 6.89 4.38 -7.84
C LEU A 43 6.25 3.00 -7.95
N LEU A 44 6.13 2.45 -9.17
CA LEU A 44 5.58 1.12 -9.39
C LEU A 44 6.48 0.06 -8.71
N ARG A 45 7.79 0.18 -8.88
CA ARG A 45 8.77 -0.71 -8.24
C ARG A 45 8.64 -0.71 -6.71
N THR A 46 8.49 0.45 -6.09
CA THR A 46 8.28 0.54 -4.64
C THR A 46 6.89 0.02 -4.24
N THR A 47 5.86 0.33 -5.03
CA THR A 47 4.48 -0.14 -4.79
C THR A 47 4.40 -1.67 -4.76
N VAL A 48 5.02 -2.35 -5.73
CA VAL A 48 5.05 -3.82 -5.79
C VAL A 48 5.72 -4.41 -4.55
N SER A 49 6.80 -3.78 -4.06
CA SER A 49 7.46 -4.23 -2.82
C SER A 49 6.57 -4.07 -1.58
N PHE A 50 5.84 -2.97 -1.46
CA PHE A 50 4.91 -2.75 -0.34
C PHE A 50 3.73 -3.71 -0.37
N ILE A 51 3.19 -4.01 -1.56
CA ILE A 51 2.12 -5.02 -1.70
C ILE A 51 2.65 -6.39 -1.29
N GLY A 52 3.87 -6.76 -1.69
CA GLY A 52 4.52 -8.01 -1.28
C GLY A 52 4.67 -8.13 0.24
N ILE A 53 5.13 -7.06 0.90
CA ILE A 53 5.28 -7.02 2.37
C ILE A 53 3.92 -7.11 3.07
N SER A 54 2.91 -6.38 2.57
CA SER A 54 1.54 -6.45 3.07
C SER A 54 0.96 -7.87 2.99
N LEU A 55 1.16 -8.55 1.86
CA LEU A 55 0.69 -9.92 1.67
C LEU A 55 1.39 -10.89 2.63
N LEU A 56 2.70 -10.76 2.80
CA LEU A 56 3.46 -11.60 3.73
C LEU A 56 3.01 -11.36 5.19
N MET A 57 2.80 -10.10 5.58
CA MET A 57 2.28 -9.75 6.91
C MET A 57 0.87 -10.29 7.15
N MET A 58 0.00 -10.24 6.13
CA MET A 58 -1.35 -10.80 6.19
C MET A 58 -1.33 -12.31 6.41
N VAL A 59 -0.47 -13.04 5.66
CA VAL A 59 -0.33 -14.50 5.82
C VAL A 59 0.22 -14.84 7.21
N LEU A 60 1.29 -14.16 7.65
CA LEU A 60 1.85 -14.37 8.99
C LEU A 60 0.81 -14.09 10.08
N SER A 61 0.03 -13.01 9.96
CA SER A 61 -1.02 -12.67 10.91
C SER A 61 -2.05 -13.80 11.05
N ASN A 62 -2.47 -14.38 9.92
CA ASN A 62 -3.43 -15.49 9.91
C ASN A 62 -2.85 -16.79 10.51
N VAL A 63 -1.59 -17.12 10.19
CA VAL A 63 -0.91 -18.29 10.78
C VAL A 63 -0.77 -18.13 12.29
N PHE A 64 -0.38 -16.93 12.75
CA PHE A 64 -0.28 -16.64 14.18
C PHE A 64 -1.64 -16.65 14.89
N ALA A 65 -2.72 -16.21 14.22
CA ALA A 65 -4.07 -16.28 14.77
C ALA A 65 -4.51 -17.72 15.01
N VAL A 66 -4.32 -18.61 14.03
CA VAL A 66 -4.63 -20.05 14.16
C VAL A 66 -3.72 -20.71 15.18
N TYR A 67 -2.43 -20.39 15.17
CA TYR A 67 -1.46 -20.93 16.12
C TYR A 67 -1.77 -20.53 17.57
N SER A 68 -2.22 -19.29 17.79
CA SER A 68 -2.64 -18.77 19.10
C SER A 68 -3.83 -19.55 19.70
N LEU A 69 -4.67 -20.18 18.86
CA LEU A 69 -5.76 -21.04 19.34
C LEU A 69 -5.25 -22.41 19.81
N LYS A 70 -4.17 -22.93 19.22
CA LYS A 70 -3.61 -24.25 19.58
C LYS A 70 -2.79 -24.26 20.87
N HIS A 71 -2.09 -23.18 21.19
CA HIS A 71 -1.27 -23.10 22.41
C HIS A 71 -1.81 -22.01 23.36
N PRO A 72 -2.30 -22.36 24.58
CA PRO A 72 -2.92 -21.40 25.50
C PRO A 72 -1.91 -20.44 26.18
N ARG A 73 -0.68 -20.33 25.66
CA ARG A 73 0.31 -19.40 26.19
C ARG A 73 -0.11 -17.97 25.87
N TYR A 74 -0.26 -17.20 26.93
CA TYR A 74 -0.70 -15.81 26.95
C TYR A 74 0.07 -14.87 25.98
N THR A 75 1.36 -15.15 25.74
CA THR A 75 2.24 -14.37 24.86
C THR A 75 1.78 -14.37 23.40
N PHE A 76 1.22 -15.48 22.89
CA PHE A 76 0.83 -15.58 21.48
C PHE A 76 -0.41 -14.73 21.14
N LYS A 77 -1.31 -14.55 22.10
CA LYS A 77 -2.50 -13.68 21.92
C LYS A 77 -2.11 -12.21 21.76
N ARG A 78 -1.08 -11.75 22.47
CA ARG A 78 -0.54 -10.39 22.35
C ARG A 78 0.21 -10.19 21.03
N ALA A 79 0.97 -11.18 20.59
CA ALA A 79 1.66 -11.16 19.30
C ALA A 79 0.68 -11.11 18.12
N ALA A 80 -0.38 -11.94 18.15
CA ALA A 80 -1.42 -11.93 17.11
C ALA A 80 -2.13 -10.56 17.01
N ALA A 81 -2.48 -9.94 18.14
CA ALA A 81 -3.06 -8.59 18.15
C ALA A 81 -2.13 -7.55 17.50
N ALA A 82 -0.83 -7.62 17.79
CA ALA A 82 0.17 -6.73 17.19
C ALA A 82 0.31 -6.95 15.68
N LEU A 83 0.28 -8.20 15.21
CA LEU A 83 0.37 -8.53 13.78
C LEU A 83 -0.84 -8.04 12.99
N TYR A 84 -2.06 -8.15 13.53
CA TYR A 84 -3.25 -7.55 12.91
C TYR A 84 -3.18 -6.02 12.87
N GLY A 85 -2.65 -5.38 13.91
CA GLY A 85 -2.39 -3.93 13.91
C GLY A 85 -1.37 -3.51 12.86
N MET A 86 -0.26 -4.25 12.73
CA MET A 86 0.75 -4.03 11.69
C MET A 86 0.17 -4.21 10.28
N THR A 87 -0.69 -5.22 10.10
CA THR A 87 -1.36 -5.49 8.83
C THR A 87 -2.29 -4.34 8.45
N MET A 88 -3.09 -3.81 9.40
CA MET A 88 -3.91 -2.62 9.17
C MET A 88 -3.06 -1.41 8.75
N ALA A 89 -1.94 -1.16 9.43
CA ALA A 89 -1.04 -0.06 9.09
C ALA A 89 -0.45 -0.22 7.67
N CYS A 90 -0.06 -1.44 7.30
CA CYS A 90 0.47 -1.74 5.98
C CYS A 90 -0.57 -1.51 4.87
N LEU A 91 -1.83 -1.91 5.11
CA LEU A 91 -2.93 -1.64 4.17
C LEU A 91 -3.18 -0.14 3.99
N ILE A 92 -3.10 0.68 5.04
CA ILE A 92 -3.24 2.14 4.94
C ILE A 92 -2.09 2.75 4.11
N VAL A 93 -0.85 2.29 4.34
CA VAL A 93 0.31 2.73 3.55
C VAL A 93 0.13 2.38 2.07
N CYS A 94 -0.38 1.18 1.76
CA CYS A 94 -0.69 0.80 0.38
C CYS A 94 -1.73 1.73 -0.26
N VAL A 95 -2.80 2.11 0.47
CA VAL A 95 -3.81 3.06 -0.03
C VAL A 95 -3.19 4.43 -0.31
N ASP A 96 -2.31 4.92 0.55
CA ASP A 96 -1.66 6.21 0.35
C ASP A 96 -0.73 6.20 -0.87
N VAL A 97 0.15 5.19 -0.99
CA VAL A 97 1.03 5.03 -2.16
C VAL A 97 0.24 4.91 -3.46
N TYR A 98 -0.85 4.14 -3.44
CA TYR A 98 -1.73 3.97 -4.60
C TYR A 98 -2.47 5.27 -4.97
N THR A 99 -2.98 6.00 -3.97
CA THR A 99 -3.65 7.29 -4.19
C THR A 99 -2.67 8.33 -4.73
N ARG A 100 -1.41 8.33 -4.28
CA ARG A 100 -0.34 9.20 -4.80
C ARG A 100 -0.05 8.90 -6.27
N MET A 101 0.12 7.63 -6.63
CA MET A 101 0.35 7.20 -8.02
C MET A 101 -0.76 7.73 -8.95
N LEU A 102 -2.01 7.66 -8.51
CA LEU A 102 -3.15 8.10 -9.32
C LEU A 102 -3.33 9.61 -9.39
N ARG A 103 -2.91 10.34 -8.35
CA ARG A 103 -2.84 11.80 -8.42
C ARG A 103 -1.82 12.24 -9.48
N MET A 104 -0.73 11.51 -9.65
CA MET A 104 0.26 11.79 -10.69
C MET A 104 -0.34 11.56 -12.08
N GLU A 105 -0.93 10.38 -12.33
CA GLU A 105 -1.58 10.06 -13.62
C GLU A 105 -2.71 11.05 -13.96
N ARG A 106 -3.47 11.51 -12.95
CA ARG A 106 -4.53 12.51 -13.16
C ARG A 106 -3.97 13.90 -13.47
N SER A 107 -2.84 14.26 -12.87
CA SER A 107 -2.20 15.56 -13.08
C SER A 107 -1.60 15.64 -14.48
N GLU A 108 -1.00 14.56 -14.96
CA GLU A 108 -0.52 14.37 -16.33
C GLU A 108 -1.67 14.55 -17.35
N LYS A 109 -2.77 13.81 -17.21
CA LYS A 109 -3.94 13.95 -18.10
C LYS A 109 -4.53 15.36 -18.11
N LYS A 110 -4.41 16.07 -16.99
CA LYS A 110 -4.80 17.48 -16.90
C LYS A 110 -3.82 18.34 -17.69
N LEU A 111 -2.51 18.11 -17.53
CA LEU A 111 -1.43 18.85 -18.20
C LEU A 111 -1.51 18.75 -19.72
N ILE A 112 -1.67 17.54 -20.27
CA ILE A 112 -1.77 17.27 -21.73
C ILE A 112 -3.01 17.93 -22.35
N ARG A 113 -4.09 18.15 -21.58
CA ARG A 113 -5.30 18.84 -22.10
C ARG A 113 -5.13 20.36 -22.28
N PHE A 114 -4.23 21.01 -21.56
CA PHE A 114 -4.02 22.46 -21.68
C PHE A 114 -3.36 22.90 -23.02
N PRO A 115 -2.30 22.26 -23.55
CA PRO A 115 -1.72 22.61 -24.85
C PRO A 115 -2.64 22.21 -26.02
N ARG A 116 -3.44 21.14 -25.91
CA ARG A 116 -4.43 20.76 -26.93
C ARG A 116 -5.47 21.85 -27.17
N GLN A 117 -5.91 22.54 -26.12
CA GLN A 117 -6.83 23.68 -26.24
C GLN A 117 -6.17 24.90 -26.92
N GLY A 118 -4.87 25.13 -26.68
CA GLY A 118 -4.10 26.17 -27.38
C GLY A 118 -3.92 25.87 -28.88
N ALA A 119 -3.70 24.60 -29.23
CA ALA A 119 -3.59 24.16 -30.63
C ALA A 119 -4.93 24.27 -31.39
N LEU A 120 -6.05 23.88 -30.75
CA LEU A 120 -7.40 24.06 -31.30
C LEU A 120 -7.79 25.54 -31.43
N ALA A 121 -7.41 26.39 -30.46
CA ALA A 121 -7.61 27.83 -30.53
C ALA A 121 -6.81 28.50 -31.67
N SER A 122 -5.75 27.84 -32.15
CA SER A 122 -4.93 28.30 -33.29
C SER A 122 -5.47 27.82 -34.66
N GLY A 123 -6.64 27.16 -34.69
CA GLY A 123 -7.30 26.73 -35.92
C GLY A 123 -6.81 25.40 -36.52
N LEU A 124 -5.95 24.65 -35.80
CA LEU A 124 -5.61 23.28 -36.18
C LEU A 124 -6.81 22.37 -35.91
N ASP A 125 -7.26 21.67 -36.94
CA ASP A 125 -8.41 20.78 -36.88
C ASP A 125 -8.17 19.57 -35.95
N ASP A 126 -9.15 19.29 -35.09
CA ASP A 126 -9.12 18.21 -34.07
C ASP A 126 -8.81 16.82 -34.65
N LYS A 127 -9.06 16.62 -35.95
CA LYS A 127 -8.82 15.38 -36.69
C LYS A 127 -7.35 15.10 -37.00
N THR A 128 -6.50 16.12 -36.99
CA THR A 128 -5.06 15.99 -37.26
C THR A 128 -4.25 15.77 -35.96
N VAL A 129 -4.76 16.23 -34.81
CA VAL A 129 -4.09 16.15 -33.50
C VAL A 129 -4.57 14.96 -32.66
N GLY A 130 -5.80 14.50 -32.87
CA GLY A 130 -6.37 13.33 -32.19
C GLY A 130 -6.49 12.15 -33.13
N GLY A 131 -5.69 11.11 -32.91
CA GLY A 131 -5.99 9.78 -33.42
C GLY A 131 -7.45 9.44 -33.10
N THR A 132 -8.16 8.96 -34.12
CA THR A 132 -9.56 8.56 -34.16
C THR A 132 -9.96 7.69 -32.97
N GLU A 133 -10.39 8.29 -31.87
CA GLU A 133 -11.07 7.60 -30.77
C GLU A 133 -12.46 8.23 -30.58
N ASP A 134 -13.50 7.44 -30.90
CA ASP A 134 -14.89 7.88 -30.82
C ASP A 134 -15.23 8.46 -29.43
N PRO A 135 -15.86 9.65 -29.36
CA PRO A 135 -16.18 10.32 -28.09
C PRO A 135 -17.07 9.48 -27.16
N GLN A 136 -17.88 8.59 -27.73
CA GLN A 136 -18.68 7.61 -26.99
C GLN A 136 -17.81 6.54 -26.30
N ARG A 137 -16.75 6.06 -26.93
CA ARG A 137 -15.86 5.05 -26.32
C ARG A 137 -15.05 5.64 -25.18
N ILE A 138 -14.55 6.87 -25.32
CA ILE A 138 -13.79 7.54 -24.26
C ILE A 138 -14.65 7.74 -23.00
N SER A 139 -15.90 8.19 -23.14
CA SER A 139 -16.79 8.38 -21.98
C SER A 139 -17.09 7.05 -21.27
N VAL A 140 -17.39 5.98 -22.02
CA VAL A 140 -17.66 4.67 -21.41
C VAL A 140 -16.40 4.08 -20.77
N LEU A 141 -15.22 4.19 -21.39
CA LEU A 141 -13.97 3.65 -20.85
C LEU A 141 -13.53 4.40 -19.59
N VAL A 142 -13.70 5.73 -19.56
CA VAL A 142 -13.44 6.56 -18.37
C VAL A 142 -14.41 6.20 -17.25
N GLU A 143 -15.69 6.02 -17.56
CA GLU A 143 -16.70 5.64 -16.58
C GLU A 143 -16.42 4.25 -16.01
N VAL A 144 -16.27 3.22 -16.84
CA VAL A 144 -15.97 1.84 -16.41
C VAL A 144 -14.70 1.79 -15.56
N LYS A 145 -13.64 2.53 -15.93
CA LYS A 145 -12.40 2.59 -15.15
C LYS A 145 -12.59 3.32 -13.82
N ALA A 146 -13.45 4.33 -13.75
CA ALA A 146 -13.79 5.00 -12.49
C ALA A 146 -14.55 4.07 -11.53
N TRP A 147 -15.47 3.26 -12.04
CA TRP A 147 -16.22 2.27 -11.26
C TRP A 147 -15.30 1.17 -10.70
N SER A 148 -14.41 0.60 -11.52
CA SER A 148 -13.46 -0.43 -11.06
C SER A 148 -12.48 0.09 -10.00
N TYR A 149 -12.05 1.34 -10.12
CA TYR A 149 -11.14 1.97 -9.17
C TYR A 149 -11.78 2.14 -7.78
N SER A 150 -13.02 2.61 -7.77
CA SER A 150 -13.76 2.89 -6.54
C SER A 150 -14.01 1.61 -5.73
N TYR A 151 -14.29 0.50 -6.42
CA TYR A 151 -14.47 -0.81 -5.79
C TYR A 151 -13.23 -1.28 -5.03
N SER A 152 -12.05 -1.16 -5.65
CA SER A 152 -10.79 -1.62 -5.05
C SER A 152 -10.44 -0.86 -3.77
N LEU A 153 -10.69 0.46 -3.74
CA LEU A 153 -10.51 1.27 -2.53
C LEU A 153 -11.45 0.83 -1.39
N ILE A 154 -12.72 0.59 -1.71
CA ILE A 154 -13.71 0.17 -0.71
C ILE A 154 -13.31 -1.19 -0.11
N VAL A 155 -12.87 -2.14 -0.95
CA VAL A 155 -12.43 -3.47 -0.49
C VAL A 155 -11.22 -3.36 0.44
N VAL A 156 -10.23 -2.52 0.11
CA VAL A 156 -9.04 -2.35 0.96
C VAL A 156 -9.40 -1.69 2.30
N ILE A 157 -10.27 -0.68 2.29
CA ILE A 157 -10.74 -0.03 3.53
C ILE A 157 -11.51 -1.01 4.40
N LEU A 158 -12.44 -1.79 3.81
CA LEU A 158 -13.19 -2.81 4.52
C LEU A 158 -12.27 -3.87 5.12
N SER A 159 -11.27 -4.31 4.35
CA SER A 159 -10.23 -5.23 4.84
C SER A 159 -9.42 -4.63 5.99
N ALA A 160 -9.01 -3.36 5.90
CA ALA A 160 -8.30 -2.68 6.98
C ALA A 160 -9.13 -2.60 8.26
N VAL A 161 -10.42 -2.27 8.15
CA VAL A 161 -11.36 -2.24 9.29
C VAL A 161 -11.53 -3.63 9.89
N ALA A 162 -11.70 -4.68 9.06
CA ALA A 162 -11.81 -6.06 9.53
C ALA A 162 -10.56 -6.53 10.29
N ASN A 163 -9.37 -6.25 9.75
CA ASN A 163 -8.10 -6.56 10.41
C ASN A 163 -7.93 -5.76 11.71
N GLY A 164 -8.33 -4.48 11.72
CA GLY A 164 -8.34 -3.64 12.92
C GLY A 164 -9.28 -4.19 14.00
N MET A 165 -10.51 -4.57 13.64
CA MET A 165 -11.46 -5.20 14.57
C MET A 165 -10.92 -6.52 15.12
N ALA A 166 -10.31 -7.36 14.28
CA ALA A 166 -9.66 -8.60 14.73
C ALA A 166 -8.53 -8.31 15.73
N GLY A 167 -7.65 -7.34 15.43
CA GLY A 167 -6.58 -6.92 16.33
C GLY A 167 -7.09 -6.41 17.68
N ILE A 168 -8.11 -5.55 17.67
CA ILE A 168 -8.75 -5.03 18.90
C ILE A 168 -9.40 -6.17 19.69
N LEU A 169 -10.08 -7.10 19.03
CA LEU A 169 -10.72 -8.25 19.68
C LEU A 169 -9.68 -9.15 20.37
N PHE A 170 -8.58 -9.47 19.69
CA PHE A 170 -7.47 -10.22 20.28
C PHE A 170 -6.80 -9.45 21.43
N PHE A 171 -6.67 -8.13 21.32
CA PHE A 171 -6.09 -7.29 22.37
C PHE A 171 -6.98 -7.24 23.62
N LEU A 172 -8.29 -7.06 23.46
CA LEU A 172 -9.25 -7.06 24.57
C LEU A 172 -9.37 -8.44 25.21
N TYR A 173 -9.39 -9.49 24.39
CA TYR A 173 -9.38 -10.87 24.89
C TYR A 173 -8.09 -11.18 25.67
N SER A 174 -6.95 -10.62 25.26
CA SER A 174 -5.69 -10.72 26.01
C SER A 174 -5.70 -9.96 27.34
N LYS A 175 -6.59 -8.99 27.57
CA LYS A 175 -6.63 -8.27 28.86
C LYS A 175 -7.44 -8.98 29.95
N LYS A 176 -8.24 -9.99 29.60
CA LYS A 176 -9.22 -10.62 30.51
C LYS A 176 -8.71 -11.82 31.34
N LEU A 177 -7.44 -11.86 31.75
CA LEU A 177 -6.89 -12.89 32.66
C LEU A 177 -5.78 -12.35 33.58
N LYS A 178 -6.09 -11.30 34.37
CA LYS A 178 -5.28 -10.92 35.56
C LYS A 178 -5.82 -11.50 36.87
N GLY A 179 -6.77 -12.44 36.82
CA GLY A 179 -7.45 -12.99 38.01
C GLY A 179 -7.68 -14.51 38.02
N SER A 180 -7.08 -15.29 37.11
CA SER A 180 -7.09 -16.75 37.22
C SER A 180 -5.75 -17.30 36.80
N ARG A 181 -5.06 -17.95 37.76
CA ARG A 181 -3.79 -18.66 37.57
C ARG A 181 -3.84 -19.49 36.28
N ALA A 182 -2.75 -19.46 35.51
CA ALA A 182 -2.62 -20.28 34.32
C ALA A 182 -2.91 -21.75 34.66
N PRO A 183 -3.60 -22.53 33.80
CA PRO A 183 -3.87 -23.95 34.07
C PRO A 183 -2.61 -24.74 34.41
N ASN A 184 -1.47 -24.37 33.82
CA ASN A 184 -0.17 -24.97 34.06
C ASN A 184 0.33 -24.74 35.49
N GLN A 185 -0.05 -23.63 36.12
CA GLN A 185 0.31 -23.30 37.50
C GLN A 185 -0.56 -24.06 38.49
N LYS A 186 -1.82 -24.37 38.15
CA LYS A 186 -2.66 -25.28 38.96
C LYS A 186 -2.17 -26.73 38.89
N VAL A 187 -1.66 -27.17 37.73
CA VAL A 187 -1.06 -28.50 37.58
C VAL A 187 0.32 -28.56 38.24
N ALA A 188 1.12 -27.48 38.19
CA ALA A 188 2.38 -27.39 38.93
C ALA A 188 2.16 -27.32 40.46
N GLU A 189 1.21 -26.51 40.95
CA GLU A 189 0.84 -26.43 42.37
C GLU A 189 0.25 -27.77 42.87
N ALA A 190 -0.57 -28.47 42.08
CA ALA A 190 -1.07 -29.80 42.45
C ALA A 190 0.03 -30.88 42.50
N ASN A 191 1.07 -30.77 41.67
CA ASN A 191 2.22 -31.66 41.72
C ASN A 191 3.17 -31.33 42.89
N GLU A 192 3.24 -30.05 43.30
CA GLU A 192 4.03 -29.61 44.46
C GLU A 192 3.33 -29.96 45.79
N GLU A 193 2.01 -29.82 45.88
CA GLU A 193 1.21 -30.21 47.07
C GLU A 193 1.24 -31.73 47.29
N PHE A 194 1.24 -32.53 46.23
CA PHE A 194 1.41 -33.98 46.30
C PHE A 194 2.80 -34.41 46.82
N LEU A 195 3.85 -33.60 46.61
CA LEU A 195 5.20 -33.93 47.06
C LEU A 195 5.43 -33.70 48.57
N ILE A 196 4.59 -32.88 49.20
CA ILE A 196 4.70 -32.49 50.62
C ILE A 196 3.97 -33.51 51.54
N ASP A 197 2.97 -34.22 51.00
CA ASP A 197 2.23 -35.29 51.71
C ASP A 197 2.91 -36.67 51.63
N LEU A 198 4.02 -36.82 50.87
CA LEU A 198 4.82 -38.03 50.99
C LEU A 198 5.59 -38.00 52.31
N PRO A 199 5.53 -39.07 53.12
CA PRO A 199 6.40 -39.18 54.29
C PRO A 199 7.86 -39.03 53.83
N PRO A 200 8.72 -38.37 54.63
CA PRO A 200 10.08 -38.05 54.20
C PRO A 200 10.77 -39.32 53.72
N VAL A 201 11.14 -39.34 52.43
CA VAL A 201 12.07 -40.35 51.93
C VAL A 201 13.38 -40.06 52.62
N THR A 202 13.65 -40.83 53.68
CA THR A 202 14.94 -40.89 54.34
C THR A 202 15.97 -41.19 53.26
N GLU A 203 16.79 -40.19 52.96
CA GLU A 203 18.00 -40.32 52.17
C GLU A 203 18.89 -41.35 52.89
N LYS A 204 18.84 -42.61 52.45
CA LYS A 204 19.74 -43.64 52.93
C LYS A 204 21.13 -43.32 52.39
N SER A 205 22.00 -42.96 53.33
CA SER A 205 23.45 -42.93 53.20
C SER A 205 23.97 -44.15 52.44
N ASN A 206 24.52 -43.91 51.25
CA ASN A 206 25.40 -44.85 50.56
C ASN A 206 26.81 -44.67 51.12
N GLU A 207 27.04 -45.21 52.33
CA GLU A 207 28.37 -45.65 52.74
C GLU A 207 28.76 -46.84 51.87
N CYS A 208 29.88 -46.68 51.15
CA CYS A 208 30.59 -47.75 50.47
C CYS A 208 31.40 -48.55 51.52
N PRO A 209 31.18 -49.86 51.72
CA PRO A 209 32.14 -50.67 52.42
C PRO A 209 33.16 -51.21 51.42
N THR A 210 34.38 -50.68 51.51
CA THR A 210 35.59 -51.43 51.18
C THR A 210 35.63 -52.68 52.07
N GLN A 211 35.59 -53.87 51.49
CA GLN A 211 36.12 -55.08 52.11
C GLN A 211 36.96 -55.85 51.10
N THR A 212 38.26 -55.84 51.39
CA THR A 212 39.28 -56.90 51.24
C THR A 212 39.35 -57.71 49.95
#